data_AF-A0A6I3ZDS3-F1
#
_entry.id   AF-A0A6I3ZDS3-F1
#
_cell.length_a   1.000
_cell.length_b   1.000
_cell.length_c   1.000
_cell.angle_alpha   90.00
_cell.angle_beta   90.00
_cell.angle_gamma   90.00
#
_symmetry.space_group_name_H-M   'P 1'
#
loop_
_entity.id
_entity.type
_entity.pdbx_description
1 polymer ?
#
loop_
_entity_poly.entity_id
_entity_poly.type
_entity_poly.pdbx_seq_one_letter_code
_entity_poly.pdbx_strand_id
1 'polypeptide(L)'
;MTLKEFARKVLRGQWPILSVGVFFVVAFALVIGGYWRRGALVMAIGVGIAAVMRLLLADDRAGLLVVRSRIIDVATTASVSAVMLYVAWTINPLGTA
;
A
#
# COMPACT_ATOMS: atom_id res chain seq x y z
N MET A 1 -22.23 -12.86 -16.20
CA MET A 1 -21.63 -12.63 -14.87
C MET A 1 -22.44 -11.57 -14.17
N THR A 2 -22.95 -11.86 -12.98
CA THR A 2 -23.61 -10.85 -12.13
C THR A 2 -22.55 -9.97 -11.44
N LEU A 3 -22.92 -8.75 -11.04
CA LEU A 3 -22.01 -7.81 -10.38
C LEU A 3 -21.37 -8.41 -9.10
N LYS A 4 -22.15 -9.17 -8.33
CA LYS A 4 -21.69 -9.86 -7.11
C LYS A 4 -20.65 -10.95 -7.39
N GLU A 5 -20.82 -11.70 -8.47
CA GLU A 5 -19.88 -12.75 -8.86
C GLU A 5 -18.56 -12.16 -9.35
N PHE A 6 -18.64 -11.09 -10.14
CA PHE A 6 -17.46 -10.34 -10.57
C PHE A 6 -16.69 -9.77 -9.38
N ALA A 7 -17.36 -9.07 -8.46
CA ALA A 7 -16.74 -8.52 -7.26
C ALA A 7 -16.05 -9.59 -6.41
N ARG A 8 -16.70 -10.75 -6.20
CA ARG A 8 -16.11 -11.86 -5.44
C ARG A 8 -14.86 -12.42 -6.11
N LYS A 9 -14.86 -12.54 -7.44
CA LYS A 9 -13.72 -13.01 -8.22
C LYS A 9 -12.54 -12.04 -8.14
N VAL A 10 -12.81 -10.74 -8.27
CA VAL A 10 -11.79 -9.68 -8.13
C VAL A 10 -11.24 -9.63 -6.71
N LEU A 11 -12.10 -9.63 -5.69
CA LEU A 11 -11.67 -9.64 -4.29
C LEU A 11 -10.78 -10.84 -3.96
N ARG A 12 -11.15 -12.05 -4.40
CA ARG A 12 -10.32 -13.24 -4.16
C ARG A 12 -9.03 -13.25 -4.96
N GLY A 13 -9.06 -12.81 -6.22
CA GLY A 13 -7.89 -12.87 -7.12
C GLY A 13 -6.90 -11.73 -6.91
N GLN A 14 -7.36 -10.58 -6.38
CA GLN A 14 -6.57 -9.35 -6.29
C GLN A 14 -6.56 -8.76 -4.87
N TRP A 15 -6.81 -9.59 -3.85
CA TRP A 15 -6.73 -9.15 -2.46
C TRP A 15 -5.40 -8.47 -2.08
N PRO A 16 -4.22 -8.81 -2.66
CA PRO A 16 -2.97 -8.13 -2.31
C PRO A 16 -2.99 -6.66 -2.68
N ILE A 17 -3.27 -6.33 -3.94
CA ILE A 17 -3.29 -4.94 -4.38
C ILE A 17 -4.47 -4.18 -3.76
N LEU A 18 -5.61 -4.85 -3.53
CA LEU A 18 -6.75 -4.24 -2.86
C LEU A 18 -6.44 -3.86 -1.40
N SER A 19 -5.68 -4.70 -0.69
CA SER A 19 -5.24 -4.38 0.67
C SER A 19 -4.38 -3.10 0.71
N VAL A 20 -3.43 -2.97 -0.22
CA VAL A 20 -2.63 -1.74 -0.39
C VAL A 20 -3.53 -0.56 -0.73
N GLY A 21 -4.52 -0.75 -1.61
CA GLY A 21 -5.51 0.26 -1.95
C GLY A 21 -6.27 0.82 -0.74
N VAL A 22 -6.62 -0.02 0.23
CA VAL A 22 -7.27 0.42 1.48
C VAL A 22 -6.35 1.37 2.27
N PHE A 23 -5.06 1.07 2.38
CA PHE A 23 -4.10 1.98 3.03
C PHE A 23 -4.03 3.33 2.32
N PHE A 24 -4.06 3.35 0.98
CA PHE A 24 -4.08 4.60 0.21
C PHE A 24 -5.37 5.40 0.44
N VAL A 25 -6.54 4.76 0.49
CA VAL A 25 -7.81 5.43 0.80
C VAL A 25 -7.76 6.08 2.19
N VAL A 26 -7.29 5.35 3.20
CA VAL A 26 -7.15 5.88 4.56
C VAL A 26 -6.12 7.01 4.61
N ALA A 27 -4.97 6.84 3.96
CA ALA A 27 -3.93 7.87 3.88
C ALA A 27 -4.47 9.15 3.25
N PHE A 28 -5.20 9.07 2.13
CA PHE A 28 -5.79 10.23 1.48
C PHE A 28 -6.88 10.89 2.32
N ALA A 29 -7.74 10.12 3.00
CA ALA A 29 -8.71 10.68 3.93
C ALA A 29 -8.02 11.49 5.06
N LEU A 30 -6.90 10.98 5.60
CA LEU A 30 -6.11 11.70 6.59
C LEU A 30 -5.49 12.99 6.03
N VAL A 31 -4.92 12.94 4.82
CA VAL A 31 -4.35 14.13 4.15
C VAL A 31 -5.42 15.19 3.89
N ILE A 32 -6.59 14.79 3.38
CA ILE A 32 -7.74 15.69 3.15
C ILE A 32 -8.19 16.33 4.47
N GLY A 33 -8.17 15.58 5.58
CA GLY A 33 -8.44 16.07 6.92
C GLY A 33 -7.32 16.91 7.55
N GLY A 34 -6.24 17.22 6.83
CA GLY A 34 -5.11 18.02 7.32
C GLY A 34 -4.07 17.25 8.15
N TYR A 35 -4.21 15.94 8.32
CA TYR A 35 -3.27 15.09 9.07
C TYR A 35 -2.10 14.61 8.20
N TRP A 36 -1.34 15.54 7.62
CA TRP A 36 -0.25 15.26 6.66
C TRP A 36 0.76 14.22 7.15
N ARG A 37 1.24 14.33 8.40
CA ARG A 37 2.19 13.37 8.98
C ARG A 37 1.62 11.95 9.05
N ARG A 38 0.38 11.83 9.54
CA ARG A 38 -0.29 10.53 9.70
C ARG A 38 -0.65 9.94 8.33
N GLY A 39 -1.10 10.76 7.40
CA GLY A 39 -1.38 10.35 6.03
C GLY A 39 -0.14 9.79 5.33
N ALA A 40 0.99 10.50 5.39
CA ALA A 40 2.27 10.04 4.84
C ALA A 40 2.73 8.71 5.50
N LEU A 41 2.62 8.60 6.82
CA LEU A 41 2.95 7.39 7.56
C LEU A 41 2.09 6.19 7.12
N VAL A 42 0.77 6.37 7.04
CA VAL A 42 -0.16 5.30 6.61
C VAL A 42 0.12 4.88 5.17
N MET A 43 0.43 5.83 4.29
CA MET A 43 0.80 5.52 2.91
C MET A 43 2.13 4.73 2.86
N ALA A 44 3.12 5.10 3.67
CA ALA A 44 4.38 4.37 3.78
C ALA A 44 4.16 2.92 4.26
N ILE A 45 3.31 2.72 5.27
CA ILE A 45 2.92 1.38 5.75
C ILE A 45 2.26 0.58 4.63
N GLY A 46 1.34 1.19 3.87
CA GLY A 46 0.68 0.53 2.74
C GLY A 46 1.67 0.02 1.69
N VAL A 47 2.65 0.83 1.31
CA VAL A 47 3.72 0.42 0.38
C VAL A 47 4.64 -0.64 1.00
N GLY A 48 4.99 -0.51 2.28
CA GLY A 48 5.77 -1.51 3.01
C GLY A 48 5.08 -2.87 3.07
N ILE A 49 3.76 -2.90 3.25
CA ILE A 49 2.95 -4.12 3.17
C ILE A 49 3.04 -4.71 1.76
N ALA A 50 2.97 -3.90 0.70
CA ALA A 50 3.16 -4.40 -0.67
C ALA A 50 4.52 -5.13 -0.83
N ALA A 51 5.59 -4.57 -0.26
CA ALA A 51 6.92 -5.18 -0.28
C ALA A 51 6.95 -6.51 0.49
N VAL A 52 6.37 -6.55 1.70
CA VAL A 52 6.27 -7.77 2.53
C VAL A 52 5.45 -8.84 1.82
N MET A 53 4.31 -8.47 1.23
CA MET A 53 3.48 -9.40 0.47
C MET A 53 4.22 -9.94 -0.73
N ARG A 54 4.96 -9.11 -1.46
CA ARG A 54 5.76 -9.55 -2.62
C ARG A 54 6.90 -10.48 -2.20
N LEU A 55 7.46 -10.30 -1.01
CA LEU A 55 8.50 -11.14 -0.45
C LEU A 55 7.96 -12.51 -0.01
N LEU A 56 6.80 -12.53 0.63
CA LEU A 56 6.25 -13.73 1.29
C LEU A 56 5.28 -14.54 0.42
N LEU A 57 4.54 -13.90 -0.49
CA LEU A 57 3.59 -14.59 -1.35
C LEU A 57 4.29 -15.19 -2.57
N ALA A 58 3.83 -16.38 -2.97
CA ALA A 58 4.16 -16.95 -4.25
C ALA A 58 3.51 -16.15 -5.39
N ASP A 59 4.09 -16.23 -6.59
CA ASP A 59 3.74 -15.36 -7.72
C ASP A 59 2.28 -15.58 -8.19
N ASP A 60 1.74 -16.78 -7.99
CA ASP A 60 0.34 -17.14 -8.24
C ASP A 60 -0.65 -16.42 -7.28
N ARG A 61 -0.21 -16.11 -6.06
CA ARG A 61 -1.02 -15.47 -5.02
C ARG A 61 -0.82 -13.96 -4.94
N ALA A 62 0.34 -13.45 -5.38
CA ALA A 62 0.66 -12.03 -5.36
C ALA A 62 -0.14 -11.21 -6.39
N GLY A 63 -0.67 -11.86 -7.44
CA GLY A 63 -1.55 -11.23 -8.42
C GLY A 63 -0.88 -10.03 -9.10
N LEU A 64 -1.57 -8.89 -9.13
CA LEU A 64 -1.09 -7.65 -9.76
C LEU A 64 0.17 -7.03 -9.11
N LEU A 65 0.64 -7.54 -7.97
CA LEU A 65 1.92 -7.12 -7.39
C LEU A 65 3.14 -7.70 -8.14
N VAL A 66 2.94 -8.70 -9.00
CA VAL A 66 3.99 -9.27 -9.85
C VAL A 66 4.15 -8.39 -11.07
N VAL A 67 5.19 -7.57 -11.10
CA VAL A 67 5.47 -6.66 -12.24
C VAL A 67 6.73 -7.10 -12.98
N ARG A 68 7.82 -7.34 -12.25
CA ARG A 68 9.09 -7.83 -12.79
C ARG A 68 9.60 -9.01 -11.96
N SER A 69 10.90 -9.04 -11.66
CA SER A 69 11.48 -10.04 -10.78
C SER A 69 11.17 -9.70 -9.34
N ARG A 70 10.97 -10.73 -8.51
CA ARG A 70 10.63 -10.58 -7.09
C ARG A 70 11.59 -9.64 -6.35
N ILE A 71 12.89 -9.77 -6.61
CA ILE A 71 13.91 -8.94 -5.97
C ILE A 71 13.75 -7.46 -6.35
N ILE A 72 13.51 -7.16 -7.63
CA ILE A 72 13.33 -5.77 -8.08
C ILE A 72 12.04 -5.20 -7.47
N ASP A 73 10.94 -5.94 -7.53
CA ASP A 73 9.65 -5.49 -6.99
C ASP A 73 9.76 -5.19 -5.49
N VAL A 74 10.37 -6.09 -4.70
CA VAL A 74 10.59 -5.92 -3.26
C VAL A 74 11.55 -4.76 -2.98
N ALA A 75 12.69 -4.68 -3.68
CA ALA A 75 13.66 -3.62 -3.46
C ALA A 75 13.08 -2.24 -3.76
N THR A 76 12.35 -2.09 -4.86
CA THR A 76 11.70 -0.83 -5.22
C THR A 76 10.63 -0.44 -4.21
N THR A 77 9.72 -1.35 -3.87
CA THR A 77 8.63 -1.05 -2.93
C THR A 77 9.14 -0.80 -1.51
N ALA A 78 10.13 -1.57 -1.03
CA ALA A 78 10.78 -1.33 0.25
C ALA A 78 11.52 0.02 0.27
N SER A 79 12.20 0.39 -0.81
CA SER A 79 12.91 1.68 -0.91
C SER A 79 11.92 2.85 -0.88
N VAL A 80 10.82 2.78 -1.64
CA VAL A 80 9.75 3.79 -1.61
C VAL A 80 9.15 3.88 -0.21
N SER A 81 8.85 2.75 0.42
CA SER A 81 8.35 2.72 1.80
C SER A 81 9.32 3.40 2.77
N ALA A 82 10.63 3.15 2.65
CA ALA A 82 11.65 3.75 3.51
C ALA A 82 11.75 5.27 3.31
N VAL A 83 11.75 5.74 2.06
CA VAL A 83 11.73 7.18 1.74
C VAL A 83 10.48 7.84 2.30
N MET A 84 9.32 7.20 2.17
CA MET A 84 8.07 7.76 2.70
C MET A 84 8.03 7.76 4.23
N LEU A 85 8.59 6.74 4.90
CA LEU A 85 8.77 6.76 6.35
C LEU A 85 9.67 7.90 6.78
N TYR A 86 10.77 8.12 6.06
CA TYR A 86 11.67 9.26 6.30
C TYR A 86 10.92 10.60 6.13
N VAL A 87 10.17 10.77 5.05
CA VAL A 87 9.33 11.98 4.83
C VAL A 87 8.30 12.15 5.93
N ALA A 88 7.58 11.09 6.32
CA ALA A 88 6.63 11.16 7.43
C ALA A 88 7.31 11.55 8.74
N TRP A 89 8.55 11.12 8.97
CA TRP A 89 9.32 11.49 10.15
C TRP A 89 9.77 12.96 10.14
N THR A 90 10.03 13.56 8.97
CA THR A 90 10.45 14.97 8.86
C THR A 90 9.29 15.97 8.89
N ILE A 91 8.04 15.53 8.70
CA ILE A 91 6.86 16.41 8.73
C ILE A 91 6.51 16.77 10.19
N ASN A 92 6.58 18.05 10.51
CA ASN A 92 6.00 18.57 11.74
C ASN A 92 4.47 18.51 11.68
N PRO A 93 3.78 18.06 12.76
CA PRO A 93 2.34 18.14 12.81
C PRO A 93 1.91 19.61 12.82
N LEU A 94 0.90 19.96 12.05
CA LEU A 94 0.39 21.34 11.95
C LEU A 94 -0.42 21.77 13.20
N GLY A 95 0.01 21.40 14.41
CA GLY A 95 -0.72 21.66 15.65
C GLY A 95 -1.97 20.79 15.84
N THR A 96 -2.22 19.82 14.96
CA THR A 96 -3.28 18.82 15.12
C THR A 96 -2.76 17.67 15.98
N ALA A 97 -3.12 17.71 17.27
CA ALA A 97 -2.74 16.70 18.27
C ALA A 97 -3.32 15.31 17.98
#